data_AF-A0A9D3RW88-F1
#
_entry.id   AF-A0A9D3RW88-F1
#
_cell.length_a   1.000
_cell.length_b   1.000
_cell.length_c   1.000
_cell.angle_alpha   90.00
_cell.angle_beta   90.00
_cell.angle_gamma   90.00
#
_symmetry.space_group_name_H-M   'P 1'
#
loop_
_entity.id
_entity.type
_entity.pdbx_description
1 polymer ?
#
loop_
_entity_poly.entity_id
_entity_poly.type
_entity_poly.pdbx_seq_one_letter_code
_entity_poly.pdbx_strand_id
1 'polypeptide(L)'
;MCGRLKRNTHPHCSTADCQSMNQIPQISYASTAPELSDNTRYDFFSRVVPPDSYQAQAMLDIVTAMGWNYVSTLASEGNYGESGVEAFVQISREIGGVCIAQSLKIPGAETRRV
;
A
#
# COMPACT_ATOMS: atom_id res chain seq x y z
N MET A 1 -28.31 -31.31 -21.70
CA MET A 1 -27.62 -30.08 -22.13
C MET A 1 -26.51 -29.79 -21.13
N CYS A 2 -25.25 -30.13 -21.46
CA CYS A 2 -24.10 -29.80 -20.63
C CYS A 2 -23.70 -28.36 -20.94
N GLY A 3 -23.96 -27.45 -20.01
CA GLY A 3 -23.57 -26.05 -20.11
C GLY A 3 -22.05 -25.96 -20.19
N ARG A 4 -21.55 -25.48 -21.32
CA ARG A 4 -20.14 -25.20 -21.60
C ARG A 4 -19.63 -24.20 -20.54
N LEU A 5 -18.82 -24.66 -19.58
CA LEU A 5 -18.01 -23.76 -18.75
C LEU A 5 -17.18 -22.90 -19.69
N LYS A 6 -17.46 -21.59 -19.72
CA LYS A 6 -16.55 -20.63 -20.33
C LYS A 6 -15.22 -20.78 -19.59
N ARG A 7 -14.17 -21.20 -20.29
CA ARG A 7 -12.79 -21.02 -19.83
C ARG A 7 -12.59 -19.52 -19.68
N ASN A 8 -12.75 -19.01 -18.47
CA ASN A 8 -12.39 -17.64 -18.14
C ASN A 8 -10.87 -17.57 -18.29
N THR A 9 -10.41 -16.78 -19.25
CA THR A 9 -9.11 -16.11 -19.16
C THR A 9 -9.00 -15.54 -17.73
N HIS A 10 -8.06 -16.04 -16.93
CA HIS A 10 -7.85 -15.53 -15.58
C HIS A 10 -7.56 -14.03 -15.68
N PRO A 11 -8.39 -13.13 -15.11
CA PRO A 11 -7.96 -11.76 -14.91
C PRO A 11 -6.76 -11.82 -13.94
N HIS A 12 -5.62 -11.26 -14.34
CA HIS A 12 -4.53 -11.01 -13.40
C HIS A 12 -5.05 -10.00 -12.38
N CYS A 13 -5.43 -10.48 -11.21
CA CYS A 13 -6.16 -9.75 -10.22
C CYS A 13 -5.60 -10.14 -8.84
N SER A 14 -5.43 -9.18 -7.94
CA SER A 14 -4.86 -9.46 -6.62
C SER A 14 -5.80 -10.35 -5.80
N THR A 15 -5.32 -10.96 -4.73
CA THR A 15 -6.14 -11.81 -3.85
C THR A 15 -7.37 -11.07 -3.32
N ALA A 16 -7.19 -9.82 -2.87
CA ALA A 16 -8.27 -9.00 -2.33
C ALA A 16 -9.31 -8.65 -3.41
N ASP A 17 -8.86 -8.22 -4.59
CA ASP A 17 -9.73 -7.91 -5.72
C ASP A 17 -10.51 -9.17 -6.18
N CYS A 18 -9.86 -10.35 -6.22
CA CYS A 18 -10.51 -11.62 -6.58
C CYS A 18 -11.58 -12.04 -5.59
N GLN A 19 -11.33 -11.86 -4.29
CA GLN A 19 -12.24 -12.28 -3.24
C GLN A 19 -13.45 -11.36 -3.15
N SER A 20 -13.27 -10.04 -3.36
CA SER A 20 -14.38 -9.09 -3.50
C SER A 20 -15.30 -9.47 -4.67
N MET A 21 -14.75 -9.78 -5.85
CA MET A 21 -15.57 -10.22 -7.01
C MET A 21 -16.41 -11.48 -6.74
N ASN A 22 -15.95 -12.36 -5.85
CA ASN A 22 -16.64 -13.61 -5.49
C ASN A 22 -17.46 -13.48 -4.20
N GLN A 23 -17.54 -12.28 -3.60
CA GLN A 23 -18.25 -12.00 -2.35
C GLN A 23 -17.76 -12.87 -1.17
N ILE A 24 -16.45 -13.15 -1.13
CA ILE A 24 -15.83 -13.94 -0.07
C ILE A 24 -15.16 -12.98 0.92
N PRO A 25 -15.59 -12.93 2.20
CA PRO A 25 -14.93 -12.11 3.20
C PRO A 25 -13.46 -12.53 3.42
N GLN A 26 -12.56 -11.54 3.43
CA GLN A 26 -11.13 -11.72 3.72
C GLN A 26 -10.75 -10.89 4.95
N ILE A 27 -10.04 -11.49 5.91
CA ILE A 27 -9.46 -10.77 7.06
C ILE A 27 -7.93 -10.90 7.01
N SER A 28 -7.23 -9.80 6.79
CA SER A 28 -5.76 -9.77 6.81
C SER A 28 -5.20 -9.50 8.21
N TYR A 29 -4.13 -10.20 8.56
CA TYR A 29 -3.38 -10.02 9.81
C TYR A 29 -2.17 -9.10 9.67
N ALA A 30 -1.78 -8.71 8.44
CA ALA A 30 -0.51 -8.00 8.20
C ALA A 30 -0.55 -6.98 7.06
N SER A 31 -1.59 -6.96 6.22
CA SER A 31 -1.66 -6.01 5.10
C SER A 31 -2.10 -4.64 5.59
N THR A 32 -1.16 -3.70 5.63
CA THR A 32 -1.37 -2.35 6.18
C THR A 32 -1.43 -1.23 5.14
N ALA A 33 -1.26 -1.56 3.84
CA ALA A 33 -1.33 -0.57 2.76
C ALA A 33 -2.61 0.31 2.86
N PRO A 34 -2.50 1.65 2.74
CA PRO A 34 -3.63 2.56 2.91
C PRO A 34 -4.79 2.30 1.94
N GLU A 35 -4.53 1.91 0.69
CA GLU A 35 -5.59 1.71 -0.32
C GLU A 35 -6.59 0.61 0.07
N LEU A 36 -6.19 -0.36 0.89
CA LEU A 36 -7.07 -1.43 1.37
C LEU A 36 -8.18 -0.94 2.32
N SER A 37 -8.18 0.35 2.67
CA SER A 37 -9.30 1.01 3.37
C SER A 37 -10.40 1.53 2.45
N ASP A 38 -10.23 1.48 1.12
CA ASP A 38 -11.28 1.89 0.19
C ASP A 38 -12.38 0.83 0.09
N ASN A 39 -13.43 1.00 0.89
CA ASN A 39 -14.59 0.11 0.93
C ASN A 39 -15.43 0.14 -0.36
N THR A 40 -15.20 1.08 -1.28
CA THR A 40 -15.87 1.08 -2.59
C THR A 40 -15.23 0.09 -3.56
N ARG A 41 -13.96 -0.27 -3.31
CA ARG A 41 -13.17 -1.22 -4.09
C ARG A 41 -12.98 -2.56 -3.38
N TYR A 42 -12.83 -2.55 -2.06
CA TYR A 42 -12.53 -3.72 -1.24
C TYR A 42 -13.62 -3.95 -0.17
N ASP A 43 -14.88 -3.99 -0.60
CA ASP A 43 -16.07 -4.16 0.24
C ASP A 43 -16.12 -5.46 1.07
N PHE A 44 -15.41 -6.52 0.65
CA PHE A 44 -15.25 -7.78 1.39
C PHE A 44 -13.91 -7.93 2.13
N PHE A 45 -13.08 -6.87 2.15
CA PHE A 45 -11.81 -6.89 2.87
C PHE A 45 -11.95 -6.29 4.26
N SER A 46 -11.29 -6.90 5.23
CA SER A 46 -11.11 -6.38 6.57
C SER A 46 -9.71 -6.73 7.07
N ARG A 47 -9.25 -6.06 8.12
CA ARG A 47 -7.95 -6.34 8.74
C ARG A 47 -7.96 -6.04 10.23
N VAL A 48 -7.09 -6.73 10.95
CA VAL A 48 -6.89 -6.55 12.40
C VAL A 48 -5.70 -5.65 12.74
N VAL A 49 -5.18 -4.93 11.74
CA VAL A 49 -4.04 -4.01 11.83
C VAL A 49 -4.42 -2.65 11.22
N PRO A 50 -3.83 -1.53 11.70
CA PRO A 50 -4.15 -0.20 11.19
C PRO A 50 -3.53 0.05 9.79
N PRO A 51 -4.05 1.03 9.02
CA PRO A 51 -3.37 1.50 7.81
C PRO A 51 -2.01 2.16 8.10
N ASP A 52 -1.10 2.09 7.13
CA ASP A 52 0.23 2.72 7.20
C ASP A 52 0.18 4.26 7.21
N SER A 53 -0.98 4.89 6.98
CA SER A 53 -1.14 6.34 7.18
C SER A 53 -0.82 6.75 8.62
N TYR A 54 -1.17 5.92 9.61
CA TYR A 54 -0.77 6.14 11.01
C TYR A 54 0.72 5.88 11.23
N GLN A 55 1.30 4.88 10.56
CA GLN A 55 2.73 4.61 10.64
C GLN A 55 3.56 5.77 10.04
N ALA A 56 3.12 6.30 8.91
CA ALA A 56 3.72 7.45 8.24
C ALA A 56 3.69 8.71 9.13
N GLN A 57 2.57 8.97 9.80
CA GLN A 57 2.48 10.06 10.79
C GLN A 57 3.49 9.85 11.93
N ALA A 58 3.53 8.65 12.52
CA ALA A 58 4.46 8.36 13.61
C ALA A 58 5.93 8.52 13.19
N MET A 59 6.28 8.14 11.95
CA MET A 59 7.62 8.37 11.40
C MET A 59 7.94 9.86 11.27
N LEU A 60 6.99 10.69 10.83
CA LEU A 60 7.18 12.14 10.74
C LEU A 60 7.32 12.79 12.11
N ASP A 61 6.56 12.34 13.10
CA ASP A 61 6.67 12.80 14.48
C ASP A 61 8.08 12.54 15.03
N ILE A 62 8.63 11.35 14.75
CA ILE A 62 10.00 10.97 15.11
C ILE A 62 11.03 11.87 14.42
N VAL A 63 10.93 12.06 13.10
CA VAL A 63 11.81 12.94 12.30
C VAL A 63 11.81 14.37 12.86
N THR A 64 10.63 14.89 13.17
CA THR A 64 10.45 16.24 13.72
C THR A 64 11.03 16.35 15.13
N ALA A 65 10.78 15.36 16.00
CA ALA A 65 11.31 15.32 17.36
C ALA A 65 12.86 15.27 17.40
N MET A 66 13.49 14.69 16.38
CA MET A 66 14.95 14.68 16.23
C MET A 66 15.51 15.95 15.58
N GLY A 67 14.66 16.89 15.17
CA GLY A 67 15.07 18.13 14.50
C GLY A 67 15.61 17.92 13.09
N TRP A 68 15.27 16.81 12.44
CA TRP A 68 15.67 16.56 11.06
C TRP A 68 14.73 17.29 10.11
N ASN A 69 15.28 18.20 9.31
CA ASN A 69 14.52 19.01 8.35
C ASN A 69 14.83 18.68 6.89
N TYR A 70 15.73 17.72 6.64
CA TYR A 70 16.16 17.33 5.30
C TYR A 70 16.43 15.83 5.26
N VAL A 71 15.48 15.07 4.71
CA VAL A 71 15.51 13.59 4.71
C VAL A 71 15.34 13.05 3.29
N SER A 72 15.78 11.82 3.06
CA SER A 72 15.47 11.08 1.82
C SER A 72 14.59 9.88 2.15
N THR A 73 13.73 9.48 1.22
CA THR A 73 12.86 8.32 1.36
C THR A 73 13.29 7.22 0.39
N LEU A 74 13.08 5.97 0.79
CA LEU A 74 13.37 4.79 -0.01
C LEU A 74 12.21 3.81 0.18
N ALA A 75 11.49 3.52 -0.91
CA ALA A 75 10.37 2.59 -0.94
C ALA A 75 10.73 1.30 -1.66
N SER A 76 10.16 0.19 -1.24
CA SER A 76 10.01 -0.97 -2.14
C SER A 76 8.93 -0.67 -3.16
N GLU A 77 9.13 -1.05 -4.43
CA GLU A 77 8.09 -0.94 -5.44
C GLU A 77 6.86 -1.80 -5.09
N GLY A 78 5.68 -1.27 -5.43
CA GLY A 78 4.37 -1.86 -5.13
C GLY A 78 3.60 -1.17 -4.00
N ASN A 79 2.36 -1.61 -3.80
CA ASN A 79 1.33 -0.94 -2.99
C ASN A 79 1.66 -0.74 -1.50
N TYR A 80 2.62 -1.48 -0.95
CA TYR A 80 3.01 -1.28 0.45
C TYR A 80 4.02 -0.14 0.59
N GLY A 81 5.20 -0.30 -0.04
CA GLY A 81 6.30 0.64 0.12
C GLY A 81 6.02 1.99 -0.52
N GLU A 82 5.43 2.01 -1.73
CA GLU A 82 5.15 3.26 -2.44
C GLU A 82 4.09 4.09 -1.73
N SER A 83 2.96 3.48 -1.39
CA SER A 83 1.84 4.17 -0.74
C SER A 83 2.18 4.62 0.68
N GLY A 84 2.99 3.83 1.42
CA GLY A 84 3.49 4.23 2.74
C GLY A 84 4.38 5.47 2.67
N VAL A 85 5.31 5.52 1.70
CA VAL A 85 6.15 6.70 1.48
C VAL A 85 5.34 7.89 0.97
N GLU A 86 4.36 7.67 0.09
CA GLU A 86 3.46 8.72 -0.38
C GLU A 86 2.70 9.35 0.79
N ALA A 87 2.16 8.54 1.71
CA ALA A 87 1.53 9.03 2.93
C ALA A 87 2.50 9.89 3.77
N PHE A 88 3.74 9.44 3.98
CA PHE A 88 4.74 10.22 4.72
C PHE A 88 5.05 11.56 4.04
N VAL A 89 5.24 11.57 2.72
CA VAL A 89 5.53 12.79 1.94
C VAL A 89 4.36 13.76 2.00
N GLN A 90 3.12 13.25 1.91
CA GLN A 90 1.93 14.07 1.95
C GLN A 90 1.77 14.75 3.32
N ILE A 91 1.88 14.00 4.41
CA ILE A 91 1.82 14.55 5.78
C ILE A 91 2.97 15.54 6.01
N SER A 92 4.18 15.24 5.54
CA SER A 92 5.33 16.14 5.64
C SER A 92 5.10 17.48 4.94
N ARG A 93 4.36 17.49 3.82
CA ARG A 93 3.99 18.73 3.11
C ARG A 93 2.91 19.52 3.83
N GLU A 94 1.95 18.83 4.44
CA GLU A 94 0.85 19.44 5.18
C GLU A 94 1.31 20.11 6.48
N ILE A 95 2.17 19.45 7.25
CA ILE A 95 2.73 20.00 8.49
C ILE A 95 3.84 21.02 8.20
N GLY A 96 4.66 20.77 7.17
CA GLY A 96 5.84 21.57 6.86
C GLY A 96 7.02 21.30 7.81
N GLY A 97 8.14 21.98 7.57
CA GLY A 97 9.36 21.88 8.40
C GLY A 97 10.30 20.71 8.07
N VAL A 98 9.86 19.76 7.25
CA VAL A 98 10.67 18.65 6.73
C VAL A 98 10.67 18.67 5.20
N CYS A 99 11.85 18.73 4.59
CA CYS A 99 12.06 18.69 3.15
C CYS A 99 12.52 17.30 2.71
N ILE A 100 11.95 16.81 1.61
CA ILE A 100 12.35 15.54 1.00
C ILE A 100 13.40 15.82 -0.08
N ALA A 101 14.63 15.40 0.17
CA ALA A 101 15.77 15.60 -0.72
C ALA A 101 15.67 14.72 -1.96
N GLN A 102 15.41 13.43 -1.74
CA GLN A 102 15.25 12.41 -2.77
C GLN A 102 14.19 11.40 -2.31
N SER A 103 13.39 10.92 -3.26
CA SER A 103 12.51 9.76 -3.07
C SER A 103 12.91 8.68 -4.06
N LEU A 104 13.44 7.57 -3.55
CA LEU A 104 13.95 6.46 -4.34
C LEU A 104 13.04 5.24 -4.21
N LYS A 105 13.05 4.38 -5.23
CA LYS A 105 12.32 3.10 -5.24
C LYS A 105 13.27 1.95 -5.55
N ILE A 106 13.10 0.83 -4.84
CA ILE A 106 13.81 -0.42 -5.10
C ILE A 106 12.85 -1.36 -5.83
N PRO A 107 13.21 -1.80 -7.06
CA PRO A 107 12.38 -2.73 -7.80
C PRO A 107 12.17 -4.06 -7.09
N GLY A 108 10.98 -4.63 -7.26
CA GLY A 108 10.70 -5.99 -6.84
C GLY A 108 11.66 -7.00 -7.49
N ALA A 109 11.83 -8.15 -6.85
CA ALA A 109 12.74 -9.21 -7.27
C ALA A 109 12.47 -9.79 -8.69
N GLU A 110 11.39 -9.37 -9.37
CA GLU A 110 11.03 -9.79 -10.72
C GLU A 110 11.91 -9.15 -11.83
N THR A 111 12.82 -8.24 -11.48
CA THR A 111 13.63 -7.49 -12.46
C THR A 111 14.94 -8.16 -12.88
N ARG A 112 15.23 -9.39 -12.43
CA ARG A 112 16.25 -10.25 -13.07
C ARG A 112 15.56 -11.28 -13.98
N ARG A 113 15.16 -10.84 -15.18
CA ARG A 113 15.11 -11.76 -16.32
C ARG A 113 16.56 -12.08 -16.70
N VAL A 114 17.09 -13.16 -16.16
CA VAL A 114 18.29 -13.82 -16.72
C VAL A 114 17.84 -14.59 -17.96
#